data_AF-A0A1C4VX26-F1
#
_entry.id   AF-A0A1C4VX26-F1
#
_cell.length_a   1.000
_cell.length_b   1.000
_cell.length_c   1.000
_cell.angle_alpha   90.00
_cell.angle_beta   90.00
_cell.angle_gamma   90.00
#
_symmetry.space_group_name_H-M   'P 1'
#
loop_
_entity.id
_entity.type
_entity.pdbx_description
1 polymer ?
#
loop_
_entity_poly.entity_id
_entity_poly.type
_entity_poly.pdbx_seq_one_letter_code
_entity_poly.pdbx_strand_id
1 'polypeptide(L)'
;MVTRRLAGFLLRSAVRRWPAELRDELSREWQAELHVLAERGERWRMLTFAASLAASRPGAPVVDRARFDARARRAAATLLLAPVACVAIVVLAAVVSNALIGQVGLAAGLALPHAPVLSALAAVLAVWFARRVGRGATRTALRGRLRPALGVVLPIALTAVAIEYALNETTDDLVRFAPGLVVWLTGLALVLWGVGTLAGRGRVRAAWCLGVLGALVAADAAVVLTVVNHVPGGPPTVIDGVAQGDTVDRISAPLWLFTCWTDWSFGLPRPTREELFLIGDLLDLQPFLHLTCTPYALAYAIGAARSAGPAGVPAAEPVASPA
;
A
#
# COMPACT_ATOMS: atom_id res chain seq x y z
N MET A 1 -26.64 -26.04 10.17
CA MET A 1 -26.88 -25.93 11.63
C MET A 1 -25.88 -25.00 12.34
N VAL A 2 -24.57 -25.12 12.10
CA VAL A 2 -23.53 -24.27 12.75
C VAL A 2 -23.72 -22.77 12.51
N THR A 3 -23.99 -22.37 11.27
CA THR A 3 -24.20 -20.96 10.89
C THR A 3 -25.40 -20.31 11.59
N ARG A 4 -26.49 -21.06 11.81
CA ARG A 4 -27.69 -20.58 12.52
C ARG A 4 -27.42 -20.35 14.02
N ARG A 5 -26.62 -21.22 14.64
CA ARG A 5 -26.20 -21.08 16.04
C ARG A 5 -25.30 -19.86 16.22
N LEU A 6 -24.36 -19.65 15.30
CA LEU A 6 -23.45 -18.49 15.32
C LEU A 6 -24.23 -17.17 15.14
N ALA A 7 -25.14 -17.12 14.16
CA ALA A 7 -26.01 -15.96 13.95
C ALA A 7 -26.88 -15.64 15.18
N GLY A 8 -27.47 -16.65 15.81
CA GLY A 8 -28.24 -16.48 17.05
C GLY A 8 -27.40 -16.03 18.25
N PHE A 9 -26.13 -16.43 18.33
CA PHE A 9 -25.21 -15.95 19.37
C PHE A 9 -24.88 -14.46 19.18
N LEU A 10 -24.56 -14.06 17.94
CA LEU A 10 -24.31 -12.67 17.58
C LEU A 10 -25.54 -11.78 17.83
N LEU A 11 -26.73 -12.28 17.50
CA LEU A 11 -27.99 -11.57 17.78
C LEU A 11 -28.22 -11.35 19.27
N ARG A 12 -28.04 -12.39 20.11
CA ARG A 12 -28.15 -12.26 21.57
C ARG A 12 -27.16 -11.25 22.14
N SER A 13 -25.96 -11.20 21.57
CA SER A 13 -24.94 -10.22 21.94
C SER A 13 -25.35 -8.80 21.54
N ALA A 14 -25.96 -8.62 20.37
CA ALA A 14 -26.50 -7.35 19.91
C ALA A 14 -27.63 -6.85 20.83
N VAL A 15 -28.65 -7.69 21.07
CA VAL A 15 -29.86 -7.35 21.86
C VAL A 15 -29.51 -6.87 23.28
N ARG A 16 -28.50 -7.45 23.93
CA ARG A 16 -28.04 -7.05 25.27
C ARG A 16 -27.53 -5.60 25.36
N ARG A 17 -27.11 -5.01 24.23
CA ARG A 17 -26.51 -3.67 24.20
C ARG A 17 -27.54 -2.56 24.01
N TRP A 18 -28.78 -2.89 23.62
CA TRP A 18 -29.80 -1.90 23.26
C TRP A 18 -30.66 -1.49 24.48
N PRO A 19 -31.18 -0.24 24.50
CA PRO A 19 -32.08 0.26 25.55
C PRO A 19 -33.28 -0.67 25.75
N ALA A 20 -33.74 -0.81 26.98
CA ALA A 20 -34.77 -1.78 27.34
C ALA A 20 -36.09 -1.54 26.59
N GLU A 21 -36.39 -0.27 26.31
CA GLU A 21 -37.63 0.20 25.69
C GLU A 21 -37.76 -0.28 24.22
N LEU A 22 -36.63 -0.41 23.51
CA LEU A 22 -36.60 -0.80 22.10
C LEU A 22 -36.20 -2.27 21.89
N ARG A 23 -35.74 -2.95 22.94
CA ARG A 23 -35.11 -4.27 22.87
C ARG A 23 -36.06 -5.35 22.37
N ASP A 24 -37.29 -5.35 22.87
CA ASP A 24 -38.25 -6.44 22.63
C ASP A 24 -38.93 -6.34 21.27
N GLU A 25 -39.08 -5.13 20.74
CA GLU A 25 -39.59 -4.90 19.40
C GLU A 25 -38.53 -5.24 18.34
N LEU A 26 -37.34 -4.66 18.47
CA LEU A 26 -36.23 -4.91 17.54
C LEU A 26 -35.76 -6.37 17.55
N SER A 27 -35.75 -7.03 18.71
CA SER A 27 -35.37 -8.44 18.78
C SER A 27 -36.34 -9.35 18.02
N ARG A 28 -37.66 -9.06 18.05
CA ARG A 28 -38.66 -9.80 17.27
C ARG A 28 -38.47 -9.57 15.77
N GLU A 29 -38.24 -8.33 15.36
CA GLU A 29 -37.98 -7.98 13.95
C GLU A 29 -36.71 -8.66 13.42
N TRP A 30 -35.60 -8.59 14.16
CA TRP A 30 -34.34 -9.21 13.72
C TRP A 30 -34.41 -10.75 13.73
N GLN A 31 -35.18 -11.35 14.64
CA GLN A 31 -35.42 -12.79 14.61
C GLN A 31 -36.24 -13.20 13.38
N ALA A 32 -37.24 -12.41 12.99
CA ALA A 32 -38.02 -12.63 11.78
C ALA A 32 -37.14 -12.51 10.53
N GLU A 33 -36.29 -11.49 10.43
CA GLU A 33 -35.39 -11.31 9.28
C GLU A 33 -34.33 -12.44 9.19
N LEU A 34 -33.78 -12.87 10.33
CA LEU A 34 -32.91 -14.06 10.39
C LEU A 34 -33.64 -15.34 9.95
N HIS A 35 -34.92 -15.49 10.30
CA HIS A 35 -35.73 -16.63 9.90
C HIS A 35 -35.94 -16.66 8.38
N VAL A 36 -36.32 -15.53 7.79
CA VAL A 36 -36.49 -15.38 6.33
C VAL A 36 -35.17 -15.67 5.58
N LEU A 37 -34.04 -15.15 6.06
CA LEU A 37 -32.72 -15.41 5.45
C LEU A 37 -32.31 -16.88 5.57
N ALA A 38 -32.70 -17.55 6.66
CA ALA A 38 -32.46 -18.97 6.85
C ALA A 38 -33.32 -19.85 5.93
N GLU A 39 -34.60 -19.51 5.76
CA GLU A 39 -35.51 -20.21 4.84
C GLU A 39 -35.08 -20.08 3.38
N ARG A 40 -34.60 -18.91 2.97
CA ARG A 40 -34.04 -18.67 1.62
C ARG A 40 -32.67 -19.30 1.40
N GLY A 41 -32.08 -19.93 2.42
CA GLY A 41 -30.75 -20.55 2.31
C GLY A 41 -29.58 -19.56 2.20
N GLU A 42 -29.79 -18.26 2.44
CA GLU A 42 -28.80 -17.19 2.26
C GLU A 42 -27.82 -17.10 3.46
N ARG A 43 -27.06 -18.17 3.69
CA ARG A 43 -26.19 -18.36 4.88
C ARG A 43 -25.21 -17.20 5.12
N TRP A 44 -24.63 -16.64 4.04
CA TRP A 44 -23.69 -15.53 4.14
C TRP A 44 -24.36 -14.21 4.50
N ARG A 45 -25.52 -13.89 3.93
CA ARG A 45 -26.28 -12.70 4.29
C ARG A 45 -26.78 -12.77 5.73
N MET A 46 -27.24 -13.95 6.16
CA MET A 46 -27.64 -14.21 7.54
C MET A 46 -26.51 -13.91 8.55
N LEU A 47 -25.30 -14.39 8.28
CA LEU A 47 -24.13 -14.10 9.14
C LEU A 47 -23.71 -12.64 9.09
N THR A 48 -23.71 -12.03 7.90
CA THR A 48 -23.34 -10.62 7.71
C THR A 48 -24.30 -9.69 8.44
N PHE A 49 -25.61 -9.99 8.39
CA PHE A 49 -26.66 -9.27 9.09
C PHE A 49 -26.51 -9.39 10.62
N ALA A 50 -26.31 -10.61 11.14
CA ALA A 50 -26.11 -10.81 12.57
C ALA A 50 -24.82 -10.13 13.09
N ALA A 51 -23.74 -10.18 12.30
CA ALA A 51 -22.49 -9.51 12.63
C ALA A 51 -22.60 -7.98 12.57
N SER A 52 -23.31 -7.42 11.59
CA SER A 52 -23.53 -5.96 11.51
C SER A 52 -24.34 -5.44 12.69
N LEU A 53 -25.36 -6.19 13.13
CA LEU A 53 -26.12 -5.87 14.33
C LEU A 53 -25.25 -5.92 15.60
N ALA A 54 -24.43 -6.95 15.77
CA ALA A 54 -23.54 -7.09 16.93
C ALA A 54 -22.47 -5.97 17.02
N ALA A 55 -22.00 -5.50 15.87
CA ALA A 55 -21.02 -4.41 15.78
C ALA A 55 -21.64 -3.01 15.96
N SER A 56 -22.96 -2.86 15.75
CA SER A 56 -23.65 -1.56 15.83
C SER A 56 -23.77 -1.02 17.26
N ARG A 57 -23.67 0.31 17.42
CA ARG A 57 -23.96 1.01 18.69
C ARG A 57 -25.41 1.52 18.73
N PRO A 58 -26.09 1.46 19.89
CA PRO A 58 -27.43 2.03 20.03
C PRO A 58 -27.38 3.56 19.86
N GLY A 59 -28.30 4.13 19.08
CA GLY A 59 -28.54 5.58 19.05
C GLY A 59 -27.97 6.40 17.89
N ALA A 60 -27.51 5.82 16.78
CA ALA A 60 -27.23 6.61 15.57
C ALA A 60 -28.26 6.29 14.46
N PRO A 61 -28.71 7.30 13.69
CA PRO A 61 -29.77 7.15 12.70
C PRO A 61 -29.39 6.09 11.65
N VAL A 62 -30.32 5.15 11.40
CA VAL A 62 -30.11 3.95 10.58
C VAL A 62 -29.97 4.27 9.09
N VAL A 63 -30.56 5.37 8.64
CA VAL A 63 -30.76 5.70 7.21
C VAL A 63 -29.44 6.04 6.47
N ASP A 64 -28.39 6.51 7.18
CA ASP A 64 -27.08 6.85 6.58
C ASP A 64 -25.96 5.82 6.80
N ARG A 65 -26.18 4.82 7.67
CA ARG A 65 -25.15 3.84 8.05
C ARG A 65 -24.80 2.86 6.93
N ALA A 66 -25.79 2.32 6.23
CA ALA A 66 -25.55 1.32 5.19
C ALA A 66 -24.66 1.86 4.05
N ARG A 67 -24.83 3.15 3.70
CA ARG A 67 -23.99 3.83 2.69
C ARG A 67 -22.59 4.12 3.23
N PHE A 68 -22.47 4.55 4.48
CA PHE A 68 -21.19 4.79 5.13
C PHE A 68 -20.37 3.51 5.30
N ASP A 69 -21.00 2.41 5.74
CA ASP A 69 -20.37 1.09 5.89
C ASP A 69 -19.96 0.50 4.54
N ALA A 70 -20.77 0.65 3.50
CA ALA A 70 -20.39 0.22 2.16
C ALA A 70 -19.17 1.00 1.63
N ARG A 71 -19.12 2.31 1.87
CA ARG A 71 -18.00 3.18 1.48
C ARG A 71 -16.73 2.87 2.27
N ALA A 72 -16.84 2.71 3.59
CA ALA A 72 -15.74 2.37 4.48
C ALA A 72 -15.17 0.98 4.17
N ARG A 73 -16.02 -0.03 3.94
CA ARG A 73 -15.58 -1.36 3.50
C ARG A 73 -14.88 -1.33 2.16
N ARG A 74 -15.39 -0.57 1.17
CA ARG A 74 -14.71 -0.41 -0.13
C ARG A 74 -13.35 0.30 0.01
N ALA A 75 -13.26 1.32 0.87
CA ALA A 75 -11.98 1.97 1.17
C ALA A 75 -10.99 1.00 1.82
N ALA A 76 -11.42 0.29 2.86
CA ALA A 76 -10.61 -0.71 3.56
C ALA A 76 -10.16 -1.84 2.62
N ALA A 77 -11.08 -2.40 1.82
CA ALA A 77 -10.75 -3.42 0.82
C ALA A 77 -9.73 -2.90 -0.21
N THR A 78 -9.90 -1.66 -0.68
CA THR A 78 -8.93 -1.06 -1.62
C THR A 78 -7.56 -0.89 -0.98
N LEU A 79 -7.51 -0.42 0.28
CA LEU A 79 -6.26 -0.22 1.02
C LEU A 79 -5.54 -1.52 1.37
N LEU A 80 -6.28 -2.58 1.69
CA LEU A 80 -5.72 -3.89 2.03
C LEU A 80 -5.31 -4.70 0.79
N LEU A 81 -6.08 -4.61 -0.31
CA LEU A 81 -5.77 -5.34 -1.54
C LEU A 81 -4.73 -4.63 -2.41
N ALA A 82 -4.53 -3.31 -2.26
CA ALA A 82 -3.60 -2.56 -3.10
C ALA A 82 -2.13 -3.01 -2.96
N PRO A 83 -1.58 -3.22 -1.75
CA PRO A 83 -0.23 -3.77 -1.61
C PRO A 83 -0.09 -5.14 -2.27
N VAL A 84 -1.06 -6.04 -2.07
CA VAL A 84 -1.07 -7.37 -2.69
C VAL A 84 -1.11 -7.28 -4.22
N ALA A 85 -1.90 -6.34 -4.76
CA ALA A 85 -1.92 -6.05 -6.19
C ALA A 85 -0.58 -5.50 -6.70
N CYS A 86 0.16 -4.72 -5.89
CA CYS A 86 1.51 -4.27 -6.24
C CYS A 86 2.48 -5.45 -6.35
N VAL A 87 2.41 -6.42 -5.43
CA VAL A 87 3.19 -7.67 -5.54
C VAL A 87 2.84 -8.42 -6.81
N ALA A 88 1.54 -8.59 -7.11
CA ALA A 88 1.10 -9.24 -8.34
C ALA A 88 1.59 -8.50 -9.60
N ILE A 89 1.70 -7.17 -9.57
CA ILE A 89 2.28 -6.37 -10.64
C ILE A 89 3.78 -6.67 -10.80
N VAL A 90 4.54 -6.76 -9.71
CA VAL A 90 5.98 -7.12 -9.75
C VAL A 90 6.15 -8.52 -10.36
N VAL A 91 5.40 -9.51 -9.89
CA VAL A 91 5.45 -10.89 -10.41
C VAL A 91 5.07 -10.93 -11.88
N LEU A 92 3.99 -10.24 -12.28
CA LEU A 92 3.58 -10.17 -13.67
C LEU A 92 4.65 -9.50 -14.54
N ALA A 93 5.25 -8.40 -14.06
CA ALA A 93 6.31 -7.72 -14.77
C ALA A 93 7.56 -8.61 -14.93
N ALA A 94 7.92 -9.40 -13.91
CA ALA A 94 9.02 -10.36 -13.97
C ALA A 94 8.76 -11.46 -15.00
N VAL A 95 7.57 -12.08 -14.98
CA VAL A 95 7.18 -13.12 -15.95
C VAL A 95 7.18 -12.58 -17.37
N VAL A 96 6.60 -11.39 -17.59
CA VAL A 96 6.56 -10.76 -18.92
C VAL A 96 7.95 -10.36 -19.38
N SER A 97 8.78 -9.79 -18.50
CA SER A 97 10.17 -9.44 -18.80
C SER A 97 10.98 -10.67 -19.22
N ASN A 98 10.86 -11.77 -18.46
CA ASN A 98 11.56 -13.02 -18.78
C ASN A 98 11.11 -13.60 -20.13
N ALA A 99 9.80 -13.59 -20.41
CA ALA A 99 9.27 -14.05 -21.70
C ALA A 99 9.75 -13.17 -22.86
N LEU A 100 9.74 -11.84 -22.70
CA LEU A 100 10.22 -10.89 -23.71
C LEU A 100 11.71 -11.09 -23.98
N ILE A 101 12.53 -11.17 -22.94
CA ILE A 101 13.98 -11.28 -23.11
C ILE A 101 14.36 -12.64 -23.68
N GLY A 102 13.72 -13.72 -23.22
CA GLY A 102 13.93 -15.06 -23.77
C GLY A 102 13.51 -15.17 -25.24
N GLN A 103 12.30 -14.75 -25.60
CA GLN A 103 11.79 -14.92 -26.96
C GLN A 103 12.37 -13.90 -27.95
N VAL A 104 12.42 -12.62 -27.57
CA VAL A 104 12.90 -11.55 -28.46
C VAL A 104 14.43 -11.52 -28.50
N GLY A 105 15.11 -11.78 -27.38
CA GLY A 105 16.56 -11.85 -27.34
C GLY A 105 17.11 -12.96 -28.23
N LEU A 106 16.50 -14.14 -28.21
CA LEU A 106 16.87 -15.24 -29.11
C LEU A 106 16.51 -14.96 -30.58
N ALA A 107 15.35 -14.37 -30.84
CA ALA A 107 14.89 -14.11 -32.22
C ALA A 107 15.62 -12.94 -32.91
N ALA A 108 15.99 -11.90 -32.15
CA ALA A 108 16.59 -10.67 -32.69
C ALA A 108 18.11 -10.57 -32.45
N GLY A 109 18.71 -11.50 -31.70
CA GLY A 109 20.13 -11.44 -31.33
C GLY A 109 20.48 -10.24 -30.44
N LEU A 110 19.49 -9.66 -29.75
CA LEU A 110 19.65 -8.47 -28.91
C LEU A 110 19.84 -8.87 -27.45
N ALA A 111 20.90 -8.36 -26.82
CA ALA A 111 21.12 -8.46 -25.38
C ALA A 111 20.33 -7.36 -24.66
N LEU A 112 19.06 -7.62 -24.33
CA LEU A 112 18.26 -6.68 -23.55
C LEU A 112 18.60 -6.77 -22.05
N PRO A 113 18.95 -5.65 -21.40
CA PRO A 113 19.20 -5.64 -19.96
C PRO A 113 17.88 -5.91 -19.18
N HIS A 114 17.91 -6.86 -18.24
CA HIS A 114 16.72 -7.32 -17.51
C HIS A 114 16.13 -6.24 -16.58
N ALA A 115 16.97 -5.55 -15.81
CA ALA A 115 16.54 -4.56 -14.82
C ALA A 115 15.72 -3.37 -15.39
N PRO A 116 16.12 -2.71 -16.50
CA PRO A 116 15.34 -1.61 -17.07
C PRO A 116 14.02 -2.08 -17.68
N VAL A 117 13.98 -3.27 -18.32
CA VAL A 117 12.73 -3.83 -18.87
C VAL A 117 11.74 -4.13 -17.74
N LEU A 118 12.19 -4.80 -16.67
CA LEU A 118 11.38 -5.12 -15.51
C LEU A 118 10.85 -3.87 -14.81
N SER A 119 11.72 -2.92 -14.49
CA SER A 119 11.32 -1.67 -13.82
C SER A 119 10.40 -0.81 -14.69
N ALA A 120 10.60 -0.76 -16.02
CA ALA A 120 9.68 -0.08 -16.93
C ALA A 120 8.28 -0.70 -16.92
N LEU A 121 8.19 -2.03 -17.05
CA LEU A 121 6.91 -2.76 -17.00
C LEU A 121 6.20 -2.55 -15.67
N ALA A 122 6.92 -2.69 -14.56
CA ALA A 122 6.40 -2.49 -13.22
C ALA A 122 5.89 -1.04 -13.03
N ALA A 123 6.64 -0.03 -13.48
CA ALA A 123 6.23 1.37 -13.42
C ALA A 123 4.95 1.65 -14.23
N VAL A 124 4.86 1.13 -15.47
CA VAL A 124 3.69 1.30 -16.34
C VAL A 124 2.44 0.69 -15.71
N LEU A 125 2.54 -0.55 -15.23
CA LEU A 125 1.45 -1.25 -14.56
C LEU A 125 1.05 -0.56 -13.25
N ALA A 126 2.01 -0.10 -12.46
CA ALA A 126 1.77 0.62 -11.22
C ALA A 126 1.06 1.97 -11.46
N VAL A 127 1.45 2.72 -12.49
CA VAL A 127 0.78 3.97 -12.88
C VAL A 127 -0.65 3.70 -13.37
N TRP A 128 -0.84 2.63 -14.16
CA TRP A 128 -2.18 2.21 -14.58
C TRP A 128 -3.07 1.87 -13.38
N PHE A 129 -2.54 1.09 -12.44
CA PHE A 129 -3.23 0.71 -11.20
C PHE A 129 -3.55 1.93 -10.33
N ALA A 130 -2.59 2.84 -10.14
CA ALA A 130 -2.76 4.07 -9.39
C ALA A 130 -3.86 4.97 -9.96
N ARG A 131 -4.00 5.05 -11.30
CA ARG A 131 -5.12 5.77 -11.94
C ARG A 131 -6.48 5.17 -11.60
N ARG A 132 -6.59 3.84 -11.50
CA ARG A 132 -7.83 3.15 -11.10
C ARG A 132 -8.15 3.40 -9.63
N VAL A 133 -7.15 3.26 -8.75
CA VAL A 133 -7.30 3.47 -7.31
C VAL A 133 -7.61 4.93 -6.98
N GLY A 134 -6.89 5.89 -7.58
CA GLY A 134 -7.08 7.32 -7.35
C GLY A 134 -8.49 7.79 -7.71
N ARG A 135 -9.07 7.28 -8.81
CA ARG A 135 -10.48 7.54 -9.16
C ARG A 135 -11.44 7.04 -8.09
N GLY A 136 -11.18 5.84 -7.54
CA GLY A 136 -11.95 5.28 -6.43
C GLY A 136 -11.81 6.06 -5.13
N ALA A 137 -10.60 6.50 -4.79
CA ALA A 137 -10.27 7.19 -3.55
C ALA A 137 -11.07 8.49 -3.37
N THR A 138 -11.31 9.25 -4.44
CA THR A 138 -12.15 10.46 -4.39
C THR A 138 -13.56 10.19 -3.83
N ARG A 139 -14.08 8.98 -4.06
CA ARG A 139 -15.42 8.53 -3.68
C ARG A 139 -15.47 7.78 -2.36
N THR A 140 -14.34 7.35 -1.80
CA THR A 140 -14.31 6.43 -0.65
C THR A 140 -13.39 6.87 0.49
N ALA A 141 -12.54 7.88 0.28
CA ALA A 141 -11.50 8.26 1.23
C ALA A 141 -12.00 8.61 2.63
N LEU A 142 -11.19 8.21 3.62
CA LEU A 142 -11.30 8.61 5.02
C LEU A 142 -10.92 10.09 5.17
N ARG A 143 -11.74 10.88 5.86
CA ARG A 143 -11.49 12.30 6.10
C ARG A 143 -10.40 12.50 7.17
N GLY A 144 -9.49 13.45 6.91
CA GLY A 144 -8.39 13.83 7.80
C GLY A 144 -7.02 13.72 7.12
N ARG A 145 -6.00 14.42 7.64
CA ARG A 145 -4.65 14.47 7.02
C ARG A 145 -3.78 13.25 7.33
N LEU A 146 -3.83 12.77 8.58
CA LEU A 146 -2.99 11.65 9.07
C LEU A 146 -3.59 10.26 8.79
N ARG A 147 -4.92 10.16 8.79
CA ARG A 147 -5.65 8.90 8.55
C ARG A 147 -5.36 8.25 7.19
N PRO A 148 -5.32 8.98 6.05
CA PRO A 148 -5.00 8.37 4.76
C PRO A 148 -3.53 7.98 4.66
N ALA A 149 -2.60 8.72 5.28
CA ALA A 149 -1.19 8.36 5.29
C ALA A 149 -0.97 7.03 6.06
N LEU A 150 -1.46 6.95 7.31
CA LEU A 150 -1.35 5.72 8.11
C LEU A 150 -2.15 4.55 7.51
N GLY A 151 -3.33 4.82 6.96
CA GLY A 151 -4.18 3.80 6.34
C GLY A 151 -3.59 3.20 5.06
N VAL A 152 -2.67 3.92 4.40
CA VAL A 152 -1.91 3.43 3.24
C VAL A 152 -0.62 2.74 3.69
N VAL A 153 0.15 3.36 4.59
CA VAL A 153 1.46 2.86 5.02
C VAL A 153 1.33 1.55 5.80
N LEU A 154 0.32 1.39 6.64
CA LEU A 154 0.20 0.19 7.49
C LEU A 154 -0.05 -1.10 6.69
N PRO A 155 -0.98 -1.15 5.71
CA PRO A 155 -1.09 -2.29 4.80
C PRO A 155 0.18 -2.54 3.98
N ILE A 156 0.85 -1.48 3.49
CA ILE A 156 2.12 -1.62 2.77
C ILE A 156 3.18 -2.25 3.67
N ALA A 157 3.31 -1.78 4.91
CA ALA A 157 4.25 -2.32 5.89
C ALA A 157 3.99 -3.79 6.18
N LEU A 158 2.73 -4.16 6.41
CA LEU A 158 2.34 -5.56 6.66
C LEU A 158 2.70 -6.46 5.47
N THR A 159 2.40 -6.01 4.24
CA THR A 159 2.71 -6.77 3.04
C THR A 159 4.22 -6.86 2.80
N ALA A 160 4.97 -5.78 2.98
CA ALA A 160 6.42 -5.79 2.84
C ALA A 160 7.05 -6.75 3.85
N VAL A 161 6.70 -6.66 5.14
CA VAL A 161 7.20 -7.59 6.17
C VAL A 161 6.83 -9.04 5.87
N ALA A 162 5.62 -9.30 5.38
CA ALA A 162 5.20 -10.65 5.02
C ALA A 162 5.99 -11.23 3.83
N ILE A 163 6.36 -10.39 2.86
CA ILE A 163 7.20 -10.80 1.72
C ILE A 163 8.62 -11.07 2.22
N GLU A 164 9.21 -10.15 2.98
CA GLU A 164 10.55 -10.34 3.53
C GLU A 164 10.62 -11.61 4.37
N TYR A 165 9.62 -11.88 5.20
CA TYR A 165 9.55 -13.11 5.99
C TYR A 165 9.40 -14.38 5.12
N ALA A 166 8.76 -14.28 3.96
CA ALA A 166 8.57 -15.41 3.05
C ALA A 166 9.79 -15.68 2.16
N LEU A 167 10.58 -14.65 1.85
CA LEU A 167 11.77 -14.76 1.01
C LEU A 167 13.03 -15.09 1.81
N ASN A 168 13.13 -14.63 3.05
CA ASN A 168 14.30 -14.87 3.88
C ASN A 168 14.17 -16.20 4.64
N GLU A 169 15.16 -17.08 4.46
CA GLU A 169 15.18 -18.39 5.13
C GLU A 169 15.50 -18.27 6.63
N THR A 170 16.21 -17.20 7.04
CA THR A 170 16.65 -16.98 8.41
C THR A 170 16.11 -15.69 9.02
N THR A 171 16.02 -15.66 10.35
CA THR A 171 15.64 -14.46 11.10
C THR A 171 16.73 -13.39 11.09
N ASP A 172 17.99 -13.77 10.89
CA ASP A 172 19.13 -12.85 10.83
C ASP A 172 19.08 -11.97 9.58
N ASP A 173 18.63 -12.51 8.45
CA ASP A 173 18.47 -11.75 7.20
C ASP A 173 17.38 -10.68 7.37
N LEU A 174 16.24 -11.04 7.96
CA LEU A 174 15.14 -10.10 8.23
C LEU A 174 15.59 -8.92 9.11
N VAL A 175 16.44 -9.17 10.11
CA VAL A 175 17.00 -8.12 10.99
C VAL A 175 17.87 -7.14 10.20
N ARG A 176 18.58 -7.60 9.17
CA ARG A 176 19.43 -6.76 8.33
C ARG A 176 18.63 -5.90 7.35
N PHE A 177 17.47 -6.37 6.87
CA PHE A 177 16.55 -5.59 6.03
C PHE A 177 15.69 -4.59 6.81
N ALA A 178 15.45 -4.85 8.10
CA ALA A 178 14.54 -4.04 8.93
C ALA A 178 14.87 -2.53 8.93
N PRO A 179 16.14 -2.06 9.03
CA PRO A 179 16.44 -0.63 9.05
C PRO A 179 16.06 0.06 7.74
N GLY A 180 16.34 -0.56 6.58
CA GLY A 180 15.97 -0.03 5.27
C GLY A 180 14.44 0.09 5.13
N LEU A 181 13.72 -0.94 5.55
CA LEU A 181 12.25 -0.96 5.54
C LEU A 181 11.65 0.11 6.46
N VAL A 182 12.22 0.31 7.65
CA VAL A 182 11.80 1.38 8.58
C VAL A 182 12.04 2.77 7.97
N VAL A 183 13.21 3.01 7.37
CA VAL A 183 13.52 4.28 6.69
C VAL A 183 12.56 4.53 5.52
N TRP A 184 12.29 3.52 4.72
CA TRP A 184 11.35 3.63 3.61
C TRP A 184 9.94 3.98 4.10
N LEU A 185 9.40 3.23 5.06
CA LEU A 185 8.03 3.41 5.55
C LEU A 185 7.86 4.76 6.26
N THR A 186 8.84 5.18 7.07
CA THR A 186 8.82 6.48 7.74
C THR A 186 8.94 7.63 6.74
N GLY A 187 9.85 7.52 5.77
CA GLY A 187 9.98 8.47 4.67
C GLY A 187 8.70 8.57 3.85
N LEU A 188 8.10 7.44 3.47
CA LEU A 188 6.84 7.39 2.74
C LEU A 188 5.70 8.02 3.55
N ALA A 189 5.60 7.75 4.86
CA ALA A 189 4.59 8.37 5.72
C ALA A 189 4.72 9.90 5.77
N LEU A 190 5.94 10.42 5.90
CA LEU A 190 6.22 11.86 5.89
C LEU A 190 5.88 12.50 4.55
N VAL A 191 6.24 11.84 3.45
CA VAL A 191 5.91 12.28 2.09
C VAL A 191 4.41 12.32 1.89
N LEU A 192 3.68 11.25 2.23
CA LEU A 192 2.22 11.19 2.09
C LEU A 192 1.51 12.24 2.95
N TRP A 193 2.02 12.51 4.15
CA TRP A 193 1.54 13.60 4.98
C TRP A 193 1.72 14.96 4.29
N GLY A 194 2.94 15.25 3.82
CA GLY A 194 3.26 16.49 3.10
C GLY A 194 2.40 16.67 1.83
N VAL A 195 2.29 15.61 1.02
CA VAL A 195 1.44 15.53 -0.18
C VAL A 195 -0.02 15.83 0.18
N GLY A 196 -0.55 15.21 1.24
CA GLY A 196 -1.89 15.48 1.73
C GLY A 196 -2.10 16.93 2.16
N THR A 197 -1.08 17.54 2.80
CA THR A 197 -1.16 18.96 3.21
C THR A 197 -1.14 19.92 2.00
N LEU A 198 -0.34 19.64 0.98
CA LEU A 198 -0.25 20.47 -0.23
C LEU A 198 -1.48 20.31 -1.11
N ALA A 199 -1.93 19.06 -1.32
CA ALA A 199 -3.13 18.76 -2.09
C ALA A 199 -4.39 19.34 -1.42
N GLY A 200 -4.48 19.28 -0.08
CA GLY A 200 -5.57 19.90 0.67
C GLY A 200 -5.60 21.44 0.58
N ARG A 201 -4.46 22.08 0.29
CA ARG A 201 -4.36 23.52 -0.01
C ARG A 201 -4.59 23.85 -1.50
N GLY A 202 -4.99 22.89 -2.31
CA GLY A 202 -5.19 23.06 -3.76
C GLY A 202 -3.89 23.07 -4.59
N ARG A 203 -2.71 22.91 -3.96
CA ARG A 203 -1.41 22.89 -4.65
C ARG A 203 -1.07 21.50 -5.20
N VAL A 204 -1.89 20.99 -6.11
CA VAL A 204 -1.80 19.61 -6.62
C VAL A 204 -0.49 19.34 -7.37
N ARG A 205 0.02 20.30 -8.15
CA ARG A 205 1.30 20.13 -8.86
C ARG A 205 2.46 19.99 -7.89
N ALA A 206 2.55 20.87 -6.89
CA ALA A 206 3.57 20.80 -5.85
C ALA A 206 3.45 19.50 -5.02
N ALA A 207 2.23 19.04 -4.76
CA ALA A 207 1.99 17.76 -4.09
C ALA A 207 2.54 16.58 -4.90
N TRP A 208 2.35 16.56 -6.24
CA TRP A 208 2.96 15.53 -7.08
C TRP A 208 4.49 15.62 -7.11
N CYS A 209 5.06 16.82 -7.24
CA CYS A 209 6.52 16.99 -7.21
C CYS A 209 7.12 16.50 -5.89
N LEU A 210 6.55 16.93 -4.75
CA LEU A 210 6.98 16.48 -3.43
C LEU A 210 6.80 14.96 -3.29
N GLY A 211 5.67 14.44 -3.77
CA GLY A 211 5.35 13.02 -3.70
C GLY A 211 6.34 12.14 -4.44
N VAL A 212 6.61 12.47 -5.71
CA VAL A 212 7.52 11.70 -6.56
C VAL A 212 8.96 11.83 -6.07
N LEU A 213 9.44 13.06 -5.86
CA LEU A 213 10.82 13.27 -5.42
C LEU A 213 11.07 12.70 -4.03
N GLY A 214 10.16 12.96 -3.09
CA GLY A 214 10.29 12.48 -1.72
C GLY A 214 10.23 10.96 -1.63
N ALA A 215 9.37 10.30 -2.41
CA ALA A 215 9.30 8.84 -2.41
C ALA A 215 10.53 8.19 -3.08
N LEU A 216 11.08 8.81 -4.13
CA LEU A 216 12.34 8.37 -4.74
C LEU A 216 13.50 8.49 -3.74
N VAL A 217 13.61 9.62 -3.05
CA VAL A 217 14.64 9.82 -2.01
C VAL A 217 14.48 8.81 -0.86
N ALA A 218 13.25 8.55 -0.41
CA ALA A 218 13.00 7.57 0.65
C ALA A 218 13.33 6.13 0.22
N ALA A 219 13.00 5.77 -1.03
CA ALA A 219 13.34 4.46 -1.59
C ALA A 219 14.85 4.31 -1.76
N ASP A 220 15.54 5.35 -2.21
CA ASP A 220 16.99 5.36 -2.38
C ASP A 220 17.73 5.25 -1.04
N ALA A 221 17.32 6.05 -0.04
CA ALA A 221 17.89 5.97 1.31
C ALA A 221 17.69 4.59 1.94
N ALA A 222 16.55 3.95 1.69
CA ALA A 222 16.28 2.59 2.15
C ALA A 222 17.22 1.56 1.48
N VAL A 223 17.40 1.66 0.16
CA VAL A 223 18.34 0.83 -0.59
C VAL A 223 19.77 1.01 -0.08
N VAL A 224 20.23 2.25 0.06
CA VAL A 224 21.57 2.56 0.62
C VAL A 224 21.75 1.90 1.98
N LEU A 225 20.77 2.05 2.87
CA LEU A 225 20.86 1.51 4.22
C LEU A 225 20.84 -0.03 4.22
N THR A 226 20.02 -0.66 3.36
CA THR A 226 20.02 -2.11 3.18
C THR A 226 21.37 -2.62 2.70
N VAL A 227 21.96 -1.99 1.67
CA VAL A 227 23.27 -2.37 1.12
C VAL A 227 24.37 -2.24 2.18
N VAL A 228 24.42 -1.10 2.89
CA VAL A 228 25.43 -0.85 3.93
C VAL A 228 25.33 -1.84 5.12
N ASN A 229 24.14 -2.36 5.41
CA ASN A 229 23.93 -3.32 6.49
C ASN A 229 24.23 -4.78 6.10
N HIS A 230 24.14 -5.12 4.82
CA HIS A 230 24.37 -6.49 4.34
C HIS A 230 25.79 -6.69 3.82
N VAL A 231 26.34 -5.70 3.12
CA VAL A 231 27.66 -5.81 2.51
C VAL A 231 28.71 -5.19 3.44
N PRO A 232 29.71 -5.96 3.90
CA PRO A 232 30.78 -5.40 4.70
C PRO A 232 31.52 -4.32 3.91
N GLY A 233 31.64 -3.13 4.51
CA GLY A 233 32.42 -2.04 3.93
C GLY A 233 33.88 -2.21 4.29
N GLY A 234 34.75 -2.38 3.29
CA GLY A 234 36.20 -2.51 3.49
C GLY A 234 36.88 -3.21 2.31
N PRO A 235 38.22 -3.29 2.31
CA PRO A 235 38.93 -4.13 1.35
C PRO A 235 38.49 -5.59 1.51
N PRO A 236 38.42 -6.37 0.43
CA PRO A 236 38.04 -7.78 0.50
C PRO A 236 38.98 -8.52 1.44
N THR A 237 38.44 -9.45 2.23
CA THR A 237 39.24 -10.29 3.11
C THR A 237 40.09 -11.21 2.26
N VAL A 238 41.40 -10.97 2.20
CA VAL A 238 42.31 -11.81 1.42
C VAL A 238 42.73 -13.02 2.25
N ILE A 239 42.33 -14.23 1.84
CA ILE A 239 42.80 -15.49 2.42
C ILE A 239 43.63 -16.21 1.35
N ASP A 240 44.86 -16.57 1.69
CA ASP A 240 45.82 -17.23 0.77
C ASP A 240 46.07 -16.47 -0.55
N GLY A 241 46.07 -15.14 -0.50
CA GLY A 241 46.29 -14.30 -1.69
C GLY A 241 45.07 -14.18 -2.62
N VAL A 242 43.95 -14.83 -2.27
CA VAL A 242 42.69 -14.73 -2.99
C VAL A 242 41.74 -13.83 -2.20
N ALA A 243 41.18 -12.82 -2.88
CA ALA A 243 40.13 -12.01 -2.31
C ALA A 243 38.90 -12.89 -2.02
N GLN A 244 38.55 -13.03 -0.75
CA GLN A 244 37.33 -13.68 -0.29
C GLN A 244 36.32 -12.62 0.17
N GLY A 245 35.08 -12.78 -0.26
CA GLY A 245 33.95 -11.94 0.12
C GLY A 245 33.67 -10.82 -0.89
N ASP A 246 32.38 -10.65 -1.19
CA ASP A 246 31.90 -9.54 -1.99
C ASP A 246 31.95 -8.26 -1.16
N THR A 247 32.62 -7.23 -1.70
CA THR A 247 32.71 -5.91 -1.06
C THR A 247 32.14 -4.87 -2.01
N VAL A 248 31.28 -4.02 -1.48
CA VAL A 248 30.71 -2.88 -2.20
C VAL A 248 31.22 -1.63 -1.50
N ASP A 249 31.80 -0.71 -2.27
CA ASP A 249 32.19 0.57 -1.70
C ASP A 249 30.92 1.30 -1.21
N ARG A 250 30.97 1.87 -0.01
CA ARG A 250 29.81 2.58 0.57
C ARG A 250 29.42 3.81 -0.26
N ILE A 251 30.32 4.29 -1.10
CA ILE A 251 30.10 5.38 -2.06
C ILE A 251 29.25 4.92 -3.27
N SER A 252 29.15 3.61 -3.52
CA SER A 252 28.49 3.00 -4.70
C SER A 252 26.96 3.04 -4.67
N ALA A 253 26.35 3.36 -3.53
CA ALA A 253 24.91 3.14 -3.31
C ALA A 253 23.91 4.28 -3.69
N PRO A 254 24.26 5.47 -4.22
CA PRO A 254 23.23 6.46 -4.55
C PRO A 254 22.54 6.15 -5.89
N LEU A 255 21.21 6.25 -5.88
CA LEU A 255 20.32 6.27 -7.05
C LEU A 255 20.30 4.98 -7.89
N TRP A 256 20.23 3.81 -7.27
CA TRP A 256 20.18 2.49 -7.94
C TRP A 256 19.26 2.45 -9.17
N LEU A 257 18.04 2.99 -9.06
CA LEU A 257 17.07 2.97 -10.16
C LEU A 257 17.56 3.81 -11.36
N PHE A 258 18.22 4.93 -11.09
CA PHE A 258 18.78 5.79 -12.13
C PHE A 258 19.99 5.14 -12.80
N THR A 259 20.90 4.58 -12.01
CA THR A 259 22.07 3.85 -12.52
C THR A 259 21.65 2.63 -13.33
N CYS A 260 20.65 1.85 -12.90
CA CYS A 260 20.10 0.74 -13.70
C CYS A 260 19.49 1.15 -15.04
N TRP A 261 19.02 2.38 -15.18
CA TRP A 261 18.39 2.88 -16.40
C TRP A 261 19.36 3.54 -17.37
N THR A 262 20.38 4.19 -16.83
CA THR A 262 21.26 5.08 -17.60
C THR A 262 22.69 4.54 -17.72
N ASP A 263 23.02 3.48 -16.98
CA ASP A 263 24.39 3.04 -16.71
C ASP A 263 25.30 4.20 -16.24
N TRP A 264 24.71 5.28 -15.73
CA TRP A 264 25.41 6.52 -15.43
C TRP A 264 25.40 6.81 -13.93
N SER A 265 26.59 6.95 -13.38
CA SER A 265 26.90 7.20 -11.97
C SER A 265 27.27 8.67 -11.70
N PHE A 266 26.76 9.61 -12.51
CA PHE A 266 27.12 11.03 -12.41
C PHE A 266 28.63 11.32 -12.53
N GLY A 267 29.36 10.47 -13.26
CA GLY A 267 30.81 10.59 -13.42
C GLY A 267 31.63 10.01 -12.25
N LEU A 268 30.99 9.36 -11.28
CA LEU A 268 31.68 8.61 -10.23
C LEU A 268 32.21 7.28 -10.78
N PRO A 269 33.36 6.79 -10.31
CA PRO A 269 33.93 5.51 -10.76
C PRO A 269 33.11 4.27 -10.31
N ARG A 270 32.08 4.49 -9.50
CA ARG A 270 31.27 3.47 -8.81
C ARG A 270 29.78 3.87 -8.91
N PRO A 271 28.83 2.93 -8.92
CA PRO A 271 29.02 1.47 -8.88
C PRO A 271 29.56 0.91 -10.20
N THR A 272 30.43 -0.10 -10.13
CA THR A 272 30.82 -0.92 -11.29
C THR A 272 29.67 -1.84 -11.71
N ARG A 273 29.77 -2.47 -12.89
CA ARG A 273 28.79 -3.49 -13.34
C ARG A 273 28.64 -4.64 -12.35
N GLU A 274 29.73 -5.04 -11.70
CA GLU A 274 29.74 -6.09 -10.70
C GLU A 274 29.03 -5.65 -9.41
N GLU A 275 29.27 -4.42 -8.94
CA GLU A 275 28.53 -3.88 -7.80
C GLU A 275 27.04 -3.69 -8.11
N LEU A 276 26.68 -3.29 -9.34
CA LEU A 276 25.28 -3.21 -9.78
C LEU A 276 24.61 -4.59 -9.76
N PHE A 277 25.34 -5.64 -10.14
CA PHE A 277 24.86 -7.02 -10.03
C PHE A 277 24.67 -7.44 -8.57
N LEU A 278 25.67 -7.22 -7.71
CA LEU A 278 25.60 -7.55 -6.27
C LEU A 278 24.48 -6.80 -5.56
N ILE A 279 24.31 -5.51 -5.85
CA ILE A 279 23.21 -4.70 -5.31
C ILE A 279 21.87 -5.23 -5.81
N GLY A 280 21.77 -5.61 -7.09
CA GLY A 280 20.56 -6.20 -7.66
C GLY A 280 20.19 -7.54 -7.02
N ASP A 281 21.19 -8.41 -6.83
CA ASP A 281 21.03 -9.74 -6.24
C ASP A 281 20.64 -9.65 -4.76
N LEU A 282 21.27 -8.74 -4.02
CA LEU A 282 20.98 -8.52 -2.60
C LEU A 282 19.56 -7.98 -2.35
N LEU A 283 19.11 -7.03 -3.17
CA LEU A 283 17.84 -6.33 -2.94
C LEU A 283 16.64 -7.07 -3.51
N ASP A 284 16.88 -8.01 -4.43
CA ASP A 284 15.89 -8.85 -5.11
C ASP A 284 14.62 -8.06 -5.52
N LEU A 285 13.51 -8.21 -4.79
CA LEU A 285 12.23 -7.59 -5.09
C LEU A 285 11.98 -6.23 -4.43
N GLN A 286 12.79 -5.84 -3.43
CA GLN A 286 12.53 -4.68 -2.57
C GLN A 286 12.41 -3.35 -3.36
N PRO A 287 13.31 -3.03 -4.31
CA PRO A 287 13.23 -1.77 -5.05
C PRO A 287 12.00 -1.72 -5.96
N PHE A 288 11.59 -2.87 -6.50
CA PHE A 288 10.39 -2.98 -7.33
C PHE A 288 9.10 -2.83 -6.50
N LEU A 289 9.11 -3.27 -5.24
CA LEU A 289 8.01 -2.99 -4.31
C LEU A 289 7.90 -1.50 -4.00
N HIS A 290 9.03 -0.82 -3.78
CA HIS A 290 9.04 0.64 -3.60
C HIS A 290 8.45 1.36 -4.82
N LEU A 291 8.87 0.94 -6.02
CA LEU A 291 8.43 1.48 -7.30
C LEU A 291 6.92 1.26 -7.55
N THR A 292 6.40 0.08 -7.22
CA THR A 292 4.99 -0.27 -7.49
C THR A 292 4.02 0.29 -6.45
N CYS A 293 4.42 0.36 -5.18
CA CYS A 293 3.58 0.89 -4.10
C CYS A 293 3.45 2.42 -4.17
N THR A 294 4.51 3.13 -4.57
CA THR A 294 4.57 4.60 -4.53
C THR A 294 3.46 5.29 -5.35
N PRO A 295 3.23 4.95 -6.64
CA PRO A 295 2.21 5.61 -7.45
C PRO A 295 0.80 5.49 -6.86
N TYR A 296 0.44 4.29 -6.34
CA TYR A 296 -0.88 4.08 -5.74
C TYR A 296 -1.01 4.88 -4.44
N ALA A 297 0.00 4.88 -3.59
CA ALA A 297 0.01 5.58 -2.32
C ALA A 297 -0.19 7.09 -2.53
N LEU A 298 0.56 7.68 -3.47
CA LEU A 298 0.43 9.08 -3.86
C LEU A 298 -0.95 9.40 -4.45
N ALA A 299 -1.43 8.58 -5.39
CA ALA A 299 -2.73 8.79 -6.02
C ALA A 299 -3.89 8.72 -5.00
N TYR A 300 -3.79 7.79 -4.04
CA TYR A 300 -4.76 7.68 -2.95
C TYR A 300 -4.71 8.90 -2.03
N ALA A 301 -3.52 9.31 -1.56
CA ALA A 301 -3.36 10.45 -0.66
C ALA A 301 -3.83 11.77 -1.28
N ILE A 302 -3.49 12.02 -2.54
CA ILE A 302 -3.93 13.22 -3.28
C ILE A 302 -5.45 13.17 -3.50
N GLY A 303 -6.00 12.03 -3.90
CA GLY A 303 -7.44 11.84 -4.07
C GLY A 303 -8.21 12.07 -2.77
N ALA A 304 -7.71 11.53 -1.65
CA ALA A 304 -8.29 11.70 -0.33
C ALA A 304 -8.27 13.15 0.15
N ALA A 305 -7.14 13.85 -0.03
CA ALA A 305 -7.00 15.24 0.38
C ALA A 305 -7.90 16.20 -0.41
N ARG A 306 -8.10 15.94 -1.71
CA ARG A 306 -9.00 16.74 -2.55
C ARG A 306 -10.47 16.61 -2.17
N SER A 307 -10.89 15.42 -1.74
CA SER A 307 -12.26 15.18 -1.27
C SER A 307 -12.55 15.77 0.11
N ALA A 308 -11.52 16.23 0.83
CA ALA A 308 -11.62 16.88 2.13
C ALA A 308 -11.62 18.42 2.04
N GLY A 309 -11.99 18.98 0.88
CA GLY A 309 -12.09 20.43 0.63
C GLY A 309 -12.88 21.17 1.73
N PRO A 310 -12.64 22.50 1.87
CA PRO A 310 -12.98 23.27 3.07
C PRO A 310 -14.43 23.05 3.46
N ALA A 311 -14.62 22.73 4.74
CA ALA A 311 -15.95 22.64 5.35
C ALA A 311 -16.76 23.84 4.89
N GLY A 312 -17.93 23.58 4.32
CA GLY A 312 -18.77 24.59 3.73
C GLY A 312 -18.90 25.77 4.68
N VAL A 313 -18.69 26.97 4.13
CA VAL A 313 -19.25 28.18 4.72
C VAL A 313 -20.71 27.83 5.01
N PRO A 314 -21.18 27.87 6.27
CA PRO A 314 -22.59 27.65 6.55
C PRO A 314 -23.36 28.62 5.65
N ALA A 315 -24.28 28.08 4.85
CA ALA A 315 -25.15 28.89 4.02
C ALA A 315 -25.74 29.97 4.93
N ALA A 316 -25.50 31.24 4.59
CA ALA A 316 -26.04 32.35 5.34
C ALA A 316 -27.53 32.12 5.51
N GLU A 317 -28.00 32.18 6.76
CA GLU A 317 -29.42 32.11 7.09
C GLU A 317 -30.18 33.07 6.18
N PRO A 318 -31.23 32.62 5.48
CA PRO A 318 -32.05 33.54 4.70
C PRO A 318 -32.64 34.57 5.66
N VAL A 319 -32.16 35.81 5.55
CA VAL A 319 -32.71 36.95 6.28
C VAL A 319 -34.19 37.03 5.93
N ALA A 320 -35.05 36.89 6.94
CA ALA A 320 -36.48 37.03 6.78
C ALA A 320 -36.79 38.43 6.23
N SER A 321 -37.50 38.48 5.10
CA SER A 321 -38.01 39.73 4.55
C SER A 321 -38.98 40.36 5.56
N PRO A 322 -38.86 41.65 5.90
CA PRO A 322 -39.87 42.33 6.69
C PRO A 322 -41.19 42.39 5.93
N ALA A 323 -42.28 42.13 6.65
CA ALA A 323 -43.67 42.10 6.17
C ALA A 323 -44.20 43.49 5.80
#